data_AF-A0A0D9YCF8-F1
#
_entry.id   AF-A0A0D9YCF8-F1
#
_cell.length_a   1.000
_cell.length_b   1.000
_cell.length_c   1.000
_cell.angle_alpha   90.00
_cell.angle_beta   90.00
_cell.angle_gamma   90.00
#
_symmetry.space_group_name_H-M   'P 1'
#
loop_
_entity.id
_entity.type
_entity.pdbx_description
1 polymer ?
#
loop_
_entity_poly.entity_id
_entity_poly.type
_entity_poly.pdbx_seq_one_letter_code
_entity_poly.pdbx_strand_id
1 'polypeptide(L)'
;MNQAAGASSSNPDDASLDLSFSEDGRSGTFMIRNESFPASLLDLPTVMESYKTYDDSVLIKTADIGQMIMVREEDDPAPEGIEYTHGLTPPMRDARRRRFRREPDLNAELVHRVEKHLMNIMHGVSVSILLVLMVLSNYSICYLNYS
;
A
#
# COMPACT_ATOMS: atom_id res chain seq x y z
N MET A 1 -6.32 51.90 -27.60
CA MET A 1 -5.78 50.55 -27.79
C MET A 1 -5.35 49.99 -26.44
N ASN A 2 -5.94 48.86 -26.02
CA ASN A 2 -5.24 47.64 -25.62
C ASN A 2 -6.29 46.58 -25.25
N GLN A 3 -6.49 45.63 -26.17
CA GLN A 3 -7.13 44.33 -25.95
C GLN A 3 -6.04 43.27 -25.77
N ALA A 4 -6.22 42.37 -24.82
CA ALA A 4 -5.84 40.94 -24.84
C ALA A 4 -6.48 40.34 -23.56
N ALA A 5 -7.57 39.57 -23.63
CA ALA A 5 -7.63 38.14 -23.98
C ALA A 5 -6.78 37.27 -23.03
N GLY A 6 -7.28 36.22 -22.37
CA GLY A 6 -8.51 35.47 -22.59
C GLY A 6 -9.22 35.10 -21.30
N ALA A 7 -10.54 35.14 -21.38
CA ALA A 7 -11.40 34.32 -20.53
C ALA A 7 -11.04 32.86 -20.78
N SER A 8 -10.67 32.12 -19.74
CA SER A 8 -10.67 30.65 -19.80
C SER A 8 -12.14 30.20 -19.82
N SER A 9 -12.71 30.11 -21.00
CA SER A 9 -13.96 29.37 -21.22
C SER A 9 -13.67 27.89 -21.04
N SER A 10 -13.60 27.41 -19.81
CA SER A 10 -13.67 25.98 -19.54
C SER A 10 -15.12 25.56 -19.76
N ASN A 11 -15.44 25.07 -20.96
CA ASN A 11 -16.68 24.32 -21.15
C ASN A 11 -16.63 23.12 -20.19
N PRO A 12 -17.62 22.95 -19.30
CA PRO A 12 -17.64 21.85 -18.33
C PRO A 12 -17.80 20.46 -18.98
N ASP A 13 -18.05 20.41 -20.29
CA ASP A 13 -18.29 19.18 -21.06
C ASP A 13 -17.01 18.51 -21.62
N ASP A 14 -15.81 19.05 -21.37
CA ASP A 14 -14.59 18.65 -22.12
C ASP A 14 -13.64 17.68 -21.38
N ALA A 15 -13.98 17.28 -20.14
CA ALA A 15 -13.20 16.32 -19.35
C ALA A 15 -14.10 15.52 -18.40
N SER A 16 -15.02 14.71 -18.95
CA SER A 16 -15.66 13.66 -18.16
C SER A 16 -14.60 12.63 -17.74
N LEU A 17 -14.50 12.41 -16.43
CA LEU A 17 -13.65 11.40 -15.81
C LEU A 17 -14.55 10.57 -14.93
N ASP A 18 -14.58 9.26 -15.19
CA ASP A 18 -15.36 8.33 -14.38
C ASP A 18 -14.60 7.03 -14.13
N LEU A 19 -14.91 6.38 -13.03
CA LEU A 19 -14.34 5.11 -12.62
C LEU A 19 -15.43 4.24 -12.04
N SER A 20 -15.64 3.10 -12.68
CA SER A 20 -16.59 2.09 -12.23
C SER A 20 -15.87 0.78 -11.93
N PHE A 21 -16.31 0.07 -10.90
CA PHE A 21 -15.81 -1.25 -10.54
C PHE A 21 -16.89 -2.30 -10.80
N SER A 22 -16.48 -3.50 -11.21
CA SER A 22 -17.34 -4.67 -11.24
C SER A 22 -17.65 -5.19 -9.83
N GLU A 23 -18.53 -6.18 -9.76
CA GLU A 23 -18.96 -6.80 -8.49
C GLU A 23 -17.82 -7.41 -7.67
N ASP A 24 -16.71 -7.80 -8.32
CA ASP A 24 -15.50 -8.28 -7.66
C ASP A 24 -14.76 -7.20 -6.84
N GLY A 25 -15.11 -5.91 -7.03
CA GLY A 25 -14.46 -4.77 -6.39
C GLY A 25 -12.98 -4.59 -6.77
N ARG A 26 -12.50 -5.30 -7.78
CA ARG A 26 -11.08 -5.35 -8.17
C ARG A 26 -10.87 -5.03 -9.63
N SER A 27 -11.76 -5.48 -10.51
CA SER A 27 -11.75 -5.11 -11.92
C SER A 27 -12.66 -3.90 -12.13
N GLY A 28 -12.32 -3.06 -13.09
CA GLY A 28 -13.09 -1.85 -13.36
C GLY A 28 -12.82 -1.28 -14.73
N THR A 29 -13.54 -0.20 -15.02
CA THR A 29 -13.42 0.57 -16.25
C THR A 29 -13.17 2.03 -15.89
N PHE A 30 -12.06 2.57 -16.38
CA PHE A 30 -11.74 3.99 -16.29
C PHE A 30 -12.15 4.68 -17.59
N MET A 31 -12.98 5.69 -17.51
CA MET A 31 -13.48 6.43 -18.65
C MET A 31 -12.90 7.83 -18.65
N ILE A 32 -12.28 8.22 -19.76
CA ILE A 32 -11.86 9.59 -20.02
C ILE A 32 -12.55 10.05 -21.29
N ARG A 33 -13.36 11.11 -21.20
CA ARG A 33 -14.22 11.57 -22.29
C ARG A 33 -15.18 10.46 -22.75
N ASN A 34 -14.94 9.91 -23.94
CA ASN A 34 -15.72 8.86 -24.59
C ASN A 34 -14.90 7.57 -24.79
N GLU A 35 -13.70 7.50 -24.24
CA GLU A 35 -12.81 6.34 -24.32
C GLU A 35 -12.82 5.58 -22.99
N SER A 36 -12.82 4.26 -23.09
CA SER A 36 -12.94 3.33 -21.98
C SER A 36 -11.69 2.47 -21.89
N PHE A 37 -11.07 2.45 -20.72
CA PHE A 37 -9.83 1.73 -20.45
C PHE A 37 -10.03 0.69 -19.35
N PRO A 38 -9.51 -0.54 -19.51
CA PRO A 38 -9.48 -1.52 -18.44
C PRO A 38 -8.72 -0.97 -17.23
N ALA A 39 -9.33 -1.09 -16.04
CA ALA A 39 -8.74 -0.70 -14.77
C ALA A 39 -8.68 -1.89 -13.81
N SER A 40 -7.69 -1.91 -12.93
CA SER A 40 -7.53 -2.95 -11.90
C SER A 40 -7.03 -2.35 -10.59
N LEU A 41 -7.68 -2.68 -9.48
CA LEU A 41 -7.31 -2.26 -8.13
C LEU A 41 -6.31 -3.26 -7.52
N LEU A 42 -5.06 -2.82 -7.38
CA LEU A 42 -3.94 -3.63 -6.90
C LEU A 42 -3.45 -3.17 -5.52
N ASP A 43 -3.01 -4.14 -4.72
CA ASP A 43 -2.43 -3.88 -3.40
C ASP A 43 -0.94 -3.56 -3.54
N LEU A 44 -0.52 -2.39 -3.06
CA LEU A 44 0.88 -1.98 -3.07
C LEU A 44 1.70 -2.81 -2.07
N PRO A 45 2.98 -3.09 -2.37
CA PRO A 45 3.85 -3.76 -1.42
C PRO A 45 4.24 -2.86 -0.24
N THR A 46 4.18 -1.54 -0.43
CA THR A 46 4.56 -0.53 0.56
C THR A 46 3.36 0.30 0.96
N VAL A 47 3.23 0.60 2.25
CA VAL A 47 2.31 1.64 2.73
C VAL A 47 2.92 3.01 2.45
N MET A 48 2.20 3.85 1.74
CA MET A 48 2.59 5.22 1.41
C MET A 48 1.83 6.19 2.30
N GLU A 49 2.54 7.11 2.94
CA GLU A 49 1.94 8.15 3.77
C GLU A 49 1.77 9.43 2.95
N SER A 50 0.57 10.02 3.01
CA SER A 50 0.31 11.34 2.45
C SER A 50 0.43 12.39 3.54
N TYR A 51 1.03 13.52 3.19
CA TYR A 51 1.20 14.66 4.08
C TYR A 51 0.72 15.93 3.38
N LYS A 52 0.14 16.83 4.16
CA LYS A 52 -0.10 18.21 3.75
C LYS A 52 0.78 19.15 4.57
N THR A 53 1.10 20.28 3.98
CA THR A 53 1.88 21.34 4.62
C THR A 53 1.45 22.70 4.07
N TYR A 54 1.70 23.75 4.85
CA TYR A 54 1.49 25.14 4.43
C TYR A 54 2.80 25.86 4.11
N ASP A 55 3.92 25.40 4.70
CA ASP A 55 5.21 26.11 4.71
C ASP A 55 6.40 25.18 4.42
N ASP A 56 6.14 23.93 4.01
CA ASP A 56 7.11 22.87 3.75
C ASP A 56 8.02 22.50 4.95
N SER A 57 7.72 23.02 6.15
CA SER A 57 8.48 22.76 7.36
C SER A 57 7.76 21.79 8.29
N VAL A 58 6.44 21.97 8.43
CA VAL A 58 5.59 21.08 9.23
C VAL A 58 4.75 20.22 8.30
N LEU A 59 5.04 18.92 8.30
CA LEU A 59 4.27 17.91 7.57
C LEU A 59 3.19 17.32 8.48
N ILE A 60 1.93 17.43 8.06
CA ILE A 60 0.78 16.86 8.77
C ILE A 60 0.30 15.65 8.00
N LYS A 61 0.36 14.46 8.61
CA LYS A 61 -0.12 13.22 8.01
C LYS A 61 -1.63 13.31 7.73
N THR A 62 -2.05 12.91 6.53
CA THR A 62 -3.45 12.96 6.08
C THR A 62 -4.07 11.59 5.87
N ALA A 63 -3.32 10.64 5.30
CA ALA A 63 -3.82 9.30 5.01
C ALA A 63 -2.68 8.31 4.75
N ASP A 64 -3.00 7.04 4.95
CA ASP A 64 -2.21 5.90 4.51
C ASP A 64 -2.79 5.33 3.20
N ILE A 65 -1.92 5.06 2.23
CA ILE A 65 -2.28 4.54 0.90
C ILE A 65 -1.59 3.20 0.72
N GLY A 66 -2.38 2.14 0.58
CA GLY A 66 -1.90 0.77 0.37
C GLY A 66 -2.38 0.13 -0.93
N GLN A 67 -3.11 0.86 -1.76
CA GLN A 67 -3.67 0.35 -3.01
C GLN A 67 -3.49 1.36 -4.15
N MET A 68 -3.49 0.86 -5.38
CA MET A 68 -3.42 1.67 -6.58
C MET A 68 -4.40 1.16 -7.65
N ILE A 69 -4.89 2.08 -8.48
CA ILE A 69 -5.65 1.73 -9.68
C ILE A 69 -4.69 1.73 -10.86
N MET A 70 -4.56 0.58 -11.51
CA MET A 70 -3.77 0.40 -12.72
C MET A 70 -4.70 0.48 -13.93
N VAL A 71 -4.58 1.55 -14.72
CA VAL A 71 -5.26 1.71 -16.01
C VAL A 71 -4.33 1.18 -17.10
N ARG A 72 -4.89 0.41 -18.03
CA ARG A 72 -4.14 -0.29 -19.08
C ARG A 72 -4.73 0.02 -20.45
N GLU A 73 -3.93 -0.16 -21.50
CA GLU A 73 -4.49 -0.25 -22.86
C GLU A 73 -5.20 -1.60 -23.05
N GLU A 74 -6.07 -1.71 -24.06
CA GLU A 74 -6.87 -2.92 -24.29
C GLU A 74 -5.98 -4.14 -24.63
N ASP A 75 -4.85 -3.90 -25.31
CA ASP A 75 -3.89 -4.93 -25.71
C ASP A 75 -2.91 -5.34 -24.59
N ASP A 76 -2.84 -4.57 -23.50
CA ASP A 76 -1.93 -4.86 -22.39
C ASP A 76 -2.44 -6.05 -21.55
N PRO A 77 -1.55 -6.96 -21.10
CA PRO A 77 -1.96 -8.09 -20.27
C PRO A 77 -2.54 -7.62 -18.93
N ALA A 78 -3.53 -8.36 -18.44
CA ALA A 78 -4.05 -8.15 -17.10
C ALA A 78 -3.00 -8.52 -16.04
N PRO A 79 -2.96 -7.82 -14.90
CA PRO A 79 -2.07 -8.18 -13.81
C PRO A 79 -2.35 -9.62 -13.34
N GLU A 80 -1.29 -10.41 -13.13
CA GLU A 80 -1.38 -11.84 -12.78
C GLU A 80 -1.93 -12.11 -11.36
N GLY A 81 -2.22 -11.07 -10.59
CA GLY A 81 -2.75 -11.20 -9.24
C GLY A 81 -3.17 -9.86 -8.64
N ILE A 82 -3.61 -9.92 -7.39
CA ILE A 82 -4.10 -8.76 -6.63
C ILE A 82 -2.95 -7.88 -6.16
N GLU A 83 -1.78 -8.46 -5.92
CA GLU A 83 -0.64 -7.79 -5.32
C GLU A 83 0.30 -7.22 -6.38
N TYR A 84 0.62 -5.94 -6.26
CA TYR A 84 1.60 -5.30 -7.12
C TYR A 84 3.03 -5.60 -6.64
N THR A 85 3.92 -5.91 -7.59
CA THR A 85 5.27 -6.40 -7.27
C THR A 85 6.26 -5.27 -6.99
N HIS A 86 5.98 -4.05 -7.46
CA HIS A 86 6.86 -2.89 -7.35
C HIS A 86 6.29 -1.86 -6.38
N GLY A 87 7.15 -1.09 -5.71
CA GLY A 87 6.72 0.14 -5.05
C GLY A 87 6.69 1.32 -6.03
N LEU A 88 6.07 2.43 -5.62
CA LEU A 88 5.89 3.60 -6.48
C LEU A 88 7.20 4.33 -6.81
N THR A 89 8.22 4.24 -5.95
CA THR A 89 9.49 4.94 -6.16
C THR A 89 10.51 4.04 -6.87
N PRO A 90 11.39 4.57 -7.75
CA PRO A 90 12.35 3.76 -8.50
C PRO A 90 13.20 2.81 -7.65
N PRO A 91 13.70 3.22 -6.46
CA PRO A 91 14.40 2.29 -5.59
C PRO A 91 13.56 1.08 -5.18
N MET A 92 12.24 1.22 -5.05
CA MET A 92 11.33 0.16 -4.59
C MET A 92 10.87 -0.79 -5.69
N ARG A 93 11.52 -0.81 -6.86
CA ARG A 93 11.29 -1.85 -7.86
C ARG A 93 11.52 -3.25 -7.28
N ASP A 94 10.58 -4.15 -7.53
CA ASP A 94 10.54 -5.52 -6.98
C ASP A 94 10.71 -5.57 -5.44
N ALA A 95 10.04 -4.65 -4.72
CA ALA A 95 10.26 -4.40 -3.29
C ALA A 95 10.25 -5.69 -2.45
N ARG A 96 9.24 -6.54 -2.60
CA ARG A 96 9.10 -7.78 -1.81
C ARG A 96 10.24 -8.77 -2.04
N ARG A 97 10.73 -8.85 -3.28
CA ARG A 97 11.82 -9.78 -3.63
C ARG A 97 13.19 -9.24 -3.23
N ARG A 98 13.41 -7.93 -3.36
CA ARG A 98 14.74 -7.30 -3.25
C ARG A 98 15.03 -6.63 -1.92
N ARG A 99 14.01 -6.08 -1.24
CA ARG A 99 14.18 -5.21 -0.07
C ARG A 99 13.54 -5.76 1.18
N PHE A 100 12.41 -6.45 1.04
CA PHE A 100 11.73 -6.97 2.23
C PHE A 100 12.46 -8.20 2.72
N ARG A 101 12.68 -8.25 4.04
CA ARG A 101 13.24 -9.42 4.70
C ARG A 101 12.27 -10.58 4.51
N ARG A 102 12.73 -11.67 3.93
CA ARG A 102 11.95 -12.91 3.87
C ARG A 102 11.75 -13.44 5.28
N GLU A 103 10.55 -13.90 5.57
CA GLU A 103 10.33 -14.67 6.78
C GLU A 103 11.14 -15.96 6.70
N PRO A 104 11.80 -16.38 7.80
CA PRO A 104 12.48 -17.65 7.82
C PRO A 104 11.47 -18.77 7.56
N ASP A 105 11.82 -19.69 6.68
CA ASP A 105 11.01 -20.89 6.43
C ASP A 105 11.11 -21.80 7.67
N LEU A 106 10.15 -21.65 8.58
CA LEU A 106 10.09 -22.40 9.83
C LEU A 106 9.20 -23.62 9.63
N ASN A 107 9.68 -24.79 10.03
CA ASN A 107 8.87 -26.00 10.05
C ASN A 107 7.64 -25.80 10.95
N ALA A 108 6.44 -25.85 10.36
CA ALA A 108 5.17 -25.67 11.06
C ALA A 108 5.01 -26.60 12.27
N GLU A 109 5.56 -27.81 12.22
CA GLU A 109 5.51 -28.74 13.35
C GLU A 109 6.35 -28.25 14.54
N LEU A 110 7.51 -27.67 14.27
CA LEU A 110 8.37 -27.07 15.30
C LEU A 110 7.70 -25.84 15.90
N VAL A 111 7.13 -24.97 15.06
CA VAL A 111 6.38 -23.78 15.51
C VAL A 111 5.25 -24.20 16.44
N HIS A 112 4.42 -25.16 16.02
CA HIS A 112 3.30 -25.65 16.82
C HIS A 112 3.76 -26.26 18.17
N ARG A 113 4.86 -27.01 18.17
CA ARG A 113 5.42 -27.60 19.39
C ARG A 113 5.92 -26.52 20.36
N VAL A 114 6.60 -25.50 19.83
CA VAL A 114 7.09 -24.35 20.61
C VAL A 114 5.93 -23.53 21.15
N GLU A 115 4.94 -23.21 20.34
CA GLU A 115 3.72 -22.49 20.76
C GLU A 115 3.00 -23.22 21.88
N LYS A 116 2.77 -24.53 21.73
CA LYS A 116 2.14 -25.36 22.76
C LYS A 116 2.95 -25.36 24.07
N HIS A 117 4.27 -25.43 23.96
CA HIS A 117 5.16 -25.37 25.13
C HIS A 117 5.12 -23.98 25.80
N LEU A 118 5.10 -22.89 25.02
CA LEU A 118 4.95 -21.53 25.53
C LEU A 118 3.60 -21.32 26.22
N MET A 119 2.50 -21.82 25.66
CA MET A 119 1.18 -21.75 26.30
C MET A 119 1.16 -22.50 27.63
N ASN A 120 1.78 -23.67 27.70
CA ASN A 120 1.91 -24.43 28.95
C ASN A 120 2.75 -23.69 30.00
N ILE A 121 3.83 -23.03 29.58
CA ILE A 121 4.64 -22.18 30.47
C ILE A 121 3.85 -20.94 30.91
N MET A 122 3.15 -20.27 30.00
CA MET A 122 2.33 -19.08 30.31
C MET A 122 1.23 -19.38 31.32
N HIS A 123 0.62 -20.57 31.27
CA HIS A 123 -0.37 -20.99 32.27
C HIS A 123 0.27 -21.32 33.65
N GLY A 124 1.59 -21.52 33.70
CA GLY A 124 2.33 -21.89 34.93
C GLY A 124 3.21 -20.79 35.54
N VAL A 125 3.41 -19.64 34.89
CA VAL A 125 4.31 -18.57 35.35
C VAL A 125 3.54 -17.27 35.57
N SER A 126 3.71 -16.67 36.75
CA SER A 126 3.02 -15.43 37.15
C SER A 126 3.37 -14.26 36.21
N VAL A 127 2.38 -13.38 36.06
CA VAL A 127 2.22 -12.26 35.10
C VAL A 127 3.44 -11.33 34.92
N SER A 128 4.46 -11.43 35.77
CA SER A 128 5.67 -10.60 35.78
C SER A 128 6.55 -10.72 34.51
N ILE A 129 6.53 -11.85 33.80
CA ILE A 129 7.36 -12.06 32.59
C ILE A 129 6.67 -11.57 31.30
N LEU A 130 5.35 -11.39 31.31
CA LEU A 130 4.58 -10.93 30.15
C LEU A 130 5.05 -9.55 29.63
N LEU A 131 5.56 -8.71 30.54
CA LEU A 131 6.04 -7.38 30.20
C LEU A 131 7.32 -7.39 29.35
N VAL A 132 8.18 -8.43 29.46
CA VAL A 132 9.43 -8.50 28.69
C VAL A 132 9.20 -8.99 27.25
N LEU A 133 8.25 -9.90 27.03
CA LEU A 133 7.97 -10.46 25.70
C LEU A 133 7.17 -9.52 24.80
N MET A 134 6.20 -8.77 25.34
CA MET A 134 5.55 -7.70 24.57
C MET A 134 6.53 -6.56 24.24
N VAL A 135 7.47 -6.27 25.14
CA VAL A 135 8.57 -5.34 24.88
C VAL A 135 9.45 -5.87 23.73
N LEU A 136 9.90 -7.12 23.73
CA LEU A 136 10.78 -7.62 22.66
C LEU A 136 10.09 -7.73 21.29
N SER A 137 8.79 -8.01 21.23
CA SER A 137 8.04 -7.99 19.97
C SER A 137 7.89 -6.56 19.41
N ASN A 138 7.74 -5.55 20.27
CA ASN A 138 7.70 -4.13 19.87
C ASN A 138 9.10 -3.52 19.63
N TYR A 139 10.15 -3.99 20.32
CA TYR A 139 11.51 -3.47 20.14
C TYR A 139 12.18 -3.97 18.84
N SER A 140 11.69 -5.05 18.22
CA SER A 140 12.16 -5.46 16.89
C SER A 140 11.69 -4.52 15.77
N ILE A 141 10.65 -3.71 16.01
CA ILE A 141 10.17 -2.69 15.07
C ILE A 141 11.02 -1.40 15.16
N CYS A 142 11.74 -1.16 16.26
CA CYS A 142 12.46 0.11 16.50
C CYS A 142 13.97 0.09 16.23
N TYR A 143 14.63 -1.06 16.06
CA TYR A 143 16.11 -1.12 15.92
C TYR A 143 16.65 -1.12 14.47
N LEU A 144 15.81 -0.89 13.46
CA LEU A 144 16.25 -0.78 12.05
C LEU A 144 15.97 0.57 11.39
N ASN A 145 15.62 1.60 12.18
CA ASN A 145 15.59 2.99 11.74
C ASN A 145 16.40 3.87 12.70
N TYR A 146 17.72 3.65 12.75
CA TYR A 146 18.70 4.69 13.10
C TYR A 146 20.07 4.25 12.57
N SER A 147 20.38 4.71 11.36
CA SER A 147 21.74 5.07 10.95
C SER A 147 21.67 6.29 10.05
#